data_AF-A0A928Z814-F1
#
_entry.id   AF-A0A928Z814-F1
#
_cell.length_a   1.000
_cell.length_b   1.000
_cell.length_c   1.000
_cell.angle_alpha   90.00
_cell.angle_beta   90.00
_cell.angle_gamma   90.00
#
_symmetry.space_group_name_H-M   'P 1'
#
loop_
_entity.id
_entity.type
_entity.pdbx_description
1 polymer ?
#
loop_
_entity_poly.entity_id
_entity_poly.type
_entity_poly.pdbx_seq_one_letter_code
_entity_poly.pdbx_strand_id
1 'polypeptide(L)'
;MFLPQLAIKRIALMEAWEFCLNWFDVPPEDRDQPERGFRAKCVRELSELLSLEQNTIDQWGKRLENMPARYQRELGRIHSLKAIAIEIAKYPELRRILENKAL
;
A
#
# COMPACT_ATOMS: atom_id res chain seq x y z
N MET A 1 -1.68 30.30 7.34
CA MET A 1 -0.93 29.19 7.96
C MET A 1 -1.84 27.96 7.88
N PHE A 2 -1.79 27.23 6.77
CA PHE A 2 -2.63 26.05 6.56
C PHE A 2 -1.89 24.84 7.14
N LEU A 3 -2.37 24.30 8.26
CA LEU A 3 -2.05 22.92 8.61
C LEU A 3 -2.66 22.06 7.49
N PRO A 4 -1.88 21.28 6.73
CA PRO A 4 -2.51 20.29 5.88
C PRO A 4 -3.22 19.36 6.85
N GLN A 5 -4.53 19.25 6.71
CA GLN A 5 -5.31 18.29 7.47
C GLN A 5 -4.59 16.95 7.30
N LEU A 6 -3.90 16.49 8.35
CA LEU A 6 -3.60 15.08 8.53
C LEU A 6 -4.97 14.45 8.68
N ALA A 7 -5.66 14.27 7.56
CA ALA A 7 -6.69 13.30 7.41
C ALA A 7 -5.97 12.00 7.69
N ILE A 8 -5.94 11.62 8.98
CA ILE A 8 -5.92 10.24 9.39
C ILE A 8 -7.21 9.69 8.79
N LYS A 9 -7.16 9.43 7.47
CA LYS A 9 -8.19 8.72 6.73
C LYS A 9 -8.38 7.48 7.58
N ARG A 10 -9.60 7.27 8.09
CA ARG A 10 -10.02 5.96 8.63
C ARG A 10 -9.32 4.89 7.80
N ILE A 11 -8.73 3.88 8.44
CA ILE A 11 -8.17 2.72 7.74
C ILE A 11 -9.24 2.26 6.75
N ALA A 12 -9.05 2.66 5.49
CA ALA A 12 -10.05 2.47 4.47
C ALA A 12 -9.88 1.05 3.97
N LEU A 13 -10.99 0.38 3.72
CA LEU A 13 -10.94 -0.82 2.89
C LEU A 13 -10.29 -0.41 1.57
N MET A 14 -9.26 -1.13 1.17
CA MET A 14 -8.50 -0.84 -0.04
C MET A 14 -8.50 -2.06 -0.93
N GLU A 15 -8.90 -1.87 -2.18
CA GLU A 15 -8.84 -2.94 -3.18
C GLU A 15 -7.39 -3.20 -3.59
N ALA A 16 -7.07 -4.45 -3.90
CA ALA A 16 -5.69 -4.88 -4.18
C ALA A 16 -5.09 -4.18 -5.41
N TRP A 17 -5.89 -4.01 -6.47
CA TRP A 17 -5.42 -3.31 -7.67
C TRP A 17 -5.11 -1.84 -7.40
N GLU A 18 -6.01 -1.15 -6.70
CA GLU A 18 -5.81 0.25 -6.32
C GLU A 18 -4.60 0.40 -5.40
N PHE A 19 -4.45 -0.53 -4.44
CA PHE A 19 -3.28 -0.61 -3.59
C PHE A 19 -2.00 -0.67 -4.42
N CYS A 20 -1.89 -1.60 -5.38
CA CYS A 20 -0.68 -1.72 -6.19
C CYS A 20 -0.43 -0.50 -7.09
N LEU A 21 -1.47 0.10 -7.68
CA LEU A 21 -1.32 1.31 -8.50
C LEU A 21 -0.73 2.45 -7.65
N ASN A 22 -1.19 2.61 -6.42
CA ASN A 22 -0.63 3.61 -5.50
C ASN A 22 0.73 3.18 -4.94
N TRP A 23 0.95 1.89 -4.69
CA TRP A 23 2.18 1.37 -4.11
C TRP A 23 3.38 1.54 -5.05
N PHE A 24 3.14 1.41 -6.36
CA PHE A 24 4.16 1.60 -7.40
C PHE A 24 4.09 2.98 -8.06
N ASP A 25 3.35 3.93 -7.47
CA ASP A 25 3.23 5.30 -7.96
C ASP A 25 2.87 5.39 -9.46
N VAL A 26 1.93 4.54 -9.91
CA VAL A 26 1.49 4.51 -11.31
C VAL A 26 0.75 5.81 -11.67
N PRO A 27 1.24 6.55 -12.69
CA PRO A 27 0.62 7.79 -13.14
C PRO A 27 -0.85 7.59 -13.56
N PRO A 28 -1.75 8.54 -13.32
CA PRO A 28 -3.18 8.43 -13.67
C PRO A 28 -3.45 7.99 -15.10
N GLU A 29 -2.69 8.50 -16.07
CA GLU A 29 -2.78 8.20 -17.49
C GLU A 29 -2.49 6.73 -17.83
N ASP A 30 -1.71 6.03 -17.00
CA ASP A 30 -1.29 4.65 -17.20
C ASP A 30 -2.14 3.66 -16.39
N ARG A 31 -3.06 4.12 -15.53
CA ARG A 31 -3.81 3.23 -14.61
C ARG A 31 -4.76 2.26 -15.30
N ASP A 32 -5.27 2.64 -16.47
CA ASP A 32 -6.15 1.78 -17.27
C ASP A 32 -5.38 0.67 -18.01
N GLN A 33 -4.13 0.95 -18.39
CA GLN A 33 -3.24 0.05 -19.11
C GLN A 33 -1.81 0.13 -18.54
N PRO A 34 -1.60 -0.37 -17.31
CA PRO A 34 -0.29 -0.28 -16.69
C PRO A 34 0.73 -1.13 -17.44
N GLU A 35 2.01 -0.86 -17.16
CA GLU A 35 3.15 -1.52 -17.81
C GLU A 35 3.00 -3.04 -17.89
N ARG A 36 3.53 -3.64 -18.97
CA ARG A 36 3.51 -5.09 -19.14
C ARG A 36 4.19 -5.76 -17.94
N GLY A 37 3.50 -6.74 -17.33
CA GLY A 37 4.00 -7.43 -16.15
C GLY A 37 3.64 -6.77 -14.81
N PHE A 38 2.95 -5.62 -14.83
CA PHE A 38 2.47 -4.94 -13.62
C PHE A 38 1.69 -5.88 -12.70
N ARG A 39 0.81 -6.72 -13.25
CA ARG A 39 0.06 -7.70 -12.46
C ARG A 39 0.97 -8.69 -11.73
N ALA A 40 1.99 -9.25 -12.41
CA ALA A 40 2.91 -10.21 -11.78
C ALA A 40 3.72 -9.54 -10.65
N LYS A 41 4.14 -8.29 -10.86
CA LYS A 41 4.79 -7.46 -9.84
C LYS A 41 3.87 -7.25 -8.63
N CYS A 42 2.61 -6.91 -8.87
CA CYS A 42 1.60 -6.75 -7.83
C CYS A 42 1.33 -8.05 -7.04
N VAL A 43 1.21 -9.19 -7.73
CA VAL A 43 1.02 -10.51 -7.09
C VAL A 43 2.18 -10.86 -6.15
N ARG A 44 3.42 -10.63 -6.60
CA ARG A 44 4.62 -10.88 -5.78
C ARG A 44 4.64 -9.98 -4.54
N GLU A 45 4.37 -8.69 -4.71
CA GLU A 45 4.39 -7.73 -3.60
C GLU A 45 3.32 -8.05 -2.55
N LEU A 46 2.10 -8.37 -2.99
CA LEU A 46 1.01 -8.73 -2.08
C LEU A 46 1.27 -10.04 -1.35
N SER A 47 1.93 -11.01 -2.02
CA SER A 47 2.35 -12.26 -1.39
C SER A 47 3.30 -12.00 -0.22
N GLU A 48 4.28 -11.11 -0.40
CA GLU A 48 5.22 -10.73 0.66
C GLU A 48 4.53 -9.94 1.79
N LEU A 49 3.77 -8.90 1.44
CA LEU A 49 3.11 -8.01 2.41
C LEU A 49 2.06 -8.70 3.27
N LEU A 50 1.31 -9.65 2.68
CA LEU A 50 0.24 -10.37 3.36
C LEU A 50 0.68 -11.75 3.87
N SER A 51 1.95 -12.13 3.63
CA SER A 51 2.49 -13.45 3.97
C SER A 51 1.64 -14.60 3.43
N LEU A 52 1.27 -14.51 2.15
CA LEU A 52 0.48 -15.51 1.43
C LEU A 52 1.27 -16.07 0.26
N GLU A 53 0.93 -17.28 -0.19
CA GLU A 53 1.49 -17.82 -1.42
C GLU A 53 1.02 -17.02 -2.65
N GLN A 54 1.91 -16.77 -3.62
CA GLN A 54 1.54 -16.07 -4.86
C GLN A 54 0.36 -16.73 -5.58
N ASN A 55 0.27 -18.06 -5.55
CA ASN A 55 -0.82 -18.81 -6.18
C ASN A 55 -2.19 -18.52 -5.53
N THR A 56 -2.20 -18.19 -4.23
CA THR A 56 -3.43 -17.74 -3.54
C THR A 56 -3.85 -16.36 -4.02
N ILE A 57 -2.89 -15.44 -4.17
CA ILE A 57 -3.16 -14.09 -4.68
C ILE A 57 -3.63 -14.15 -6.14
N ASP A 58 -3.00 -15.01 -6.94
CA ASP A 58 -3.28 -15.15 -8.37
C ASP A 58 -4.76 -15.51 -8.65
N GLN A 59 -5.35 -16.31 -7.76
CA GLN A 59 -6.74 -16.73 -7.80
C GLN A 59 -7.74 -15.60 -7.50
N TRP A 60 -7.30 -14.42 -7.04
CA TRP A 60 -8.19 -13.30 -6.76
C TRP A 60 -8.70 -12.59 -8.03
N GLY A 61 -8.29 -13.03 -9.21
CA GLY A 61 -8.79 -12.53 -10.48
C GLY A 61 -7.77 -11.70 -11.25
N LYS A 62 -8.20 -11.14 -12.38
CA LYS A 62 -7.30 -10.41 -13.28
C LYS A 62 -6.85 -9.08 -12.67
N ARG A 63 -7.76 -8.41 -11.97
CA ARG A 63 -7.51 -7.18 -11.21
C ARG A 63 -7.60 -7.45 -9.71
N LEU A 64 -7.44 -8.70 -9.27
CA LEU A 64 -7.46 -9.09 -7.87
C LEU A 64 -8.77 -8.70 -7.14
N GLU A 65 -9.87 -8.62 -7.89
CA GLU A 65 -11.18 -8.16 -7.46
C GLU A 65 -11.86 -9.07 -6.43
N ASN A 66 -11.43 -10.34 -6.33
CA ASN A 66 -11.97 -11.33 -5.40
C ASN A 66 -11.15 -11.45 -4.11
N MET A 67 -10.30 -10.46 -3.80
CA MET A 67 -9.54 -10.46 -2.55
C MET A 67 -10.49 -10.51 -1.33
N PRO A 68 -10.27 -11.41 -0.37
CA PRO A 68 -11.07 -11.44 0.86
C PRO A 68 -11.01 -10.14 1.66
N ALA A 69 -12.16 -9.68 2.17
CA ALA A 69 -12.30 -8.40 2.90
C ALA A 69 -11.37 -8.23 4.11
N ARG A 70 -10.90 -9.32 4.73
CA ARG A 70 -9.90 -9.24 5.80
C ARG A 70 -8.58 -8.61 5.33
N TYR A 71 -8.17 -8.89 4.09
CA TYR A 71 -6.96 -8.34 3.50
C TYR A 71 -7.14 -6.92 2.99
N GLN A 72 -8.36 -6.50 2.61
CA GLN A 72 -8.65 -5.10 2.29
C GLN A 72 -8.33 -4.16 3.45
N ARG A 73 -8.68 -4.56 4.69
CA ARG A 73 -8.34 -3.80 5.90
C ARG A 73 -6.84 -3.77 6.14
N GLU A 74 -6.16 -4.89 5.91
CA GLU A 74 -4.73 -5.01 6.09
C GLU A 74 -3.95 -4.13 5.09
N LEU A 75 -4.32 -4.16 3.81
CA LEU A 75 -3.77 -3.27 2.78
C LEU A 75 -4.01 -1.80 3.11
N GLY A 76 -5.21 -1.45 3.57
CA GLY A 76 -5.50 -0.10 4.06
C GLY A 76 -4.54 0.34 5.16
N ARG A 77 -4.27 -0.54 6.14
CA ARG A 77 -3.32 -0.27 7.23
C ARG A 77 -1.89 -0.10 6.71
N ILE A 78 -1.43 -1.01 5.84
CA ILE A 78 -0.08 -0.99 5.25
C ILE A 78 0.12 0.30 4.43
N HIS A 79 -0.88 0.67 3.61
CA HIS A 79 -0.84 1.89 2.81
C HIS A 79 -0.73 3.14 3.70
N SER A 80 -1.51 3.22 4.79
CA SER A 80 -1.39 4.32 5.76
C SER A 80 -0.03 4.37 6.43
N LEU A 81 0.55 3.22 6.81
CA LEU A 81 1.88 3.16 7.41
C LEU A 81 2.96 3.63 6.43
N LYS A 82 2.88 3.26 5.15
CA LYS A 82 3.79 3.77 4.11
C LYS A 82 3.69 5.29 3.99
N ALA A 83 2.48 5.85 3.95
CA ALA A 83 2.29 7.29 3.88
C ALA A 83 2.90 8.01 5.10
N ILE A 84 2.67 7.48 6.31
CA ILE A 84 3.27 8.03 7.54
C ILE A 84 4.80 7.94 7.48
N ALA A 85 5.35 6.81 7.04
CA ALA A 85 6.79 6.63 6.93
C ALA A 85 7.43 7.62 5.94
N ILE A 86 6.78 7.89 4.80
CA ILE A 86 7.21 8.89 3.82
C ILE A 86 7.22 10.30 4.45
N GLU A 87 6.17 10.66 5.20
CA GLU A 87 6.13 11.96 5.88
C GLU A 87 7.22 12.08 6.96
N ILE A 88 7.43 11.03 7.77
CA ILE A 88 8.50 11.00 8.79
C ILE A 88 9.88 11.14 8.14
N ALA A 89 10.10 10.54 6.96
CA ALA A 89 11.37 10.63 6.26
C ALA A 89 11.75 12.07 5.87
N LYS A 90 10.79 13.00 5.82
CA LYS A 90 11.05 14.44 5.58
C LYS A 90 11.65 15.15 6.80
N TYR A 91 11.61 14.51 7.99
CA TYR A 91 12.05 15.07 9.27
C TYR A 91 13.08 14.14 9.94
N PRO A 92 14.37 14.21 9.55
CA PRO A 92 15.42 13.31 10.04
C PRO A 92 15.56 13.28 11.57
N GLU A 93 15.24 14.38 12.24
CA GLU A 93 15.22 14.51 13.70
C GLU A 93 14.14 13.63 14.36
N LEU A 94 12.98 13.44 13.72
CA LEU A 94 11.93 12.56 14.21
C LEU A 94 12.36 11.09 14.11
N ARG A 95 13.06 10.72 13.04
CA ARG A 95 13.66 9.39 12.90
C ARG A 95 14.56 9.06 14.09
N ARG A 96 15.43 10.01 14.48
CA ARG A 96 16.32 9.86 15.64
C ARG A 96 15.57 9.69 16.96
N ILE A 97 14.42 10.33 17.12
CA ILE A 97 13.59 10.19 18.33
C ILE A 97 12.91 8.81 18.38
N LEU A 98 12.41 8.32 17.24
CA LEU A 98 11.75 7.03 17.15
C LEU A 98 12.73 5.87 17.39
N GLU A 99 13.94 5.95 16.83
CA GLU A 99 14.99 4.94 17.03
C GLU A 99 15.44 4.88 18.50
N ASN A 100 15.48 6.01 19.21
CA ASN A 100 15.90 6.05 20.62
C ASN A 100 14.79 5.67 21.62
N LYS A 101 13.52 5.64 21.21
CA LYS A 101 12.39 5.26 22.07
C LYS A 101 11.98 3.78 21.95
N ALA A 102 12.64 3.00 21.08
CA ALA A 102 12.37 1.59 20.89
C ALA A 102 13.13 0.66 21.88
N LEU A 103 13.53 1.18 23.05
CA LEU A 103 14.11 0.43 24.17
C LEU A 103 13.05 0.16 25.26
#